data_AF-A0A2N4S9A4-F1
#
_entry.id   AF-A0A2N4S9A4-F1
#
_cell.length_a   1.000
_cell.length_b   1.000
_cell.length_c   1.000
_cell.angle_alpha   90.00
_cell.angle_beta   90.00
_cell.angle_gamma   90.00
#
_symmetry.space_group_name_H-M   'P 1'
#
loop_
_entity.id
_entity.type
_entity.pdbx_description
1 polymer ?
#
loop_
_entity_poly.entity_id
_entity_poly.type
_entity_poly.pdbx_seq_one_letter_code
_entity_poly.pdbx_strand_id
1 'polypeptide(L)'
;MLLKKHIPQNLFQRKHHQTSSIRVKGKLVAKIGKNIGILSEWKRKSKNGSVEKGEIHPNTLEPIKGKVIAHWKLIKEKILNYVKRTPFFDYVGWDSLVTENDFVVIEANHNPDLDLVQIHKLFLKDDRVLNFFKYITII
;
A
#
# COMPACT_ATOMS: atom_id res chain seq x y z
N MET A 1 1.67 -2.15 -1.20
CA MET A 1 0.42 -1.67 -1.85
C MET A 1 -0.69 -2.71 -1.68
N LEU A 2 -1.83 -2.39 -1.04
CA LEU A 2 -2.97 -3.30 -0.87
C LEU A 2 -4.01 -3.06 -1.97
N LEU A 3 -4.43 -4.11 -2.69
CA LEU A 3 -5.38 -4.06 -3.80
C LEU A 3 -6.52 -5.08 -3.61
N LYS A 4 -7.74 -4.73 -4.05
CA LYS A 4 -8.98 -5.54 -3.92
C LYS A 4 -9.53 -6.00 -5.27
N LYS A 5 -10.15 -7.20 -5.32
CA LYS A 5 -10.95 -7.72 -6.45
C LYS A 5 -12.47 -7.74 -6.15
N HIS A 6 -13.25 -7.86 -7.23
CA HIS A 6 -14.71 -7.77 -7.40
C HIS A 6 -15.59 -8.58 -6.43
N ILE A 7 -16.70 -7.93 -6.05
CA ILE A 7 -17.93 -8.47 -5.44
C ILE A 7 -18.90 -8.85 -6.59
N PRO A 8 -19.75 -9.88 -6.47
CA PRO A 8 -20.84 -10.13 -7.44
C PRO A 8 -21.68 -8.87 -7.69
N GLN A 9 -22.05 -8.63 -8.95
CA GLN A 9 -22.56 -7.35 -9.48
C GLN A 9 -23.89 -6.88 -8.86
N ASN A 10 -24.49 -7.64 -7.96
CA ASN A 10 -25.82 -7.37 -7.40
C ASN A 10 -25.77 -6.62 -6.05
N LEU A 11 -24.58 -6.35 -5.50
CA LEU A 11 -24.42 -5.51 -4.31
C LEU A 11 -23.34 -4.45 -4.57
N PHE A 12 -23.80 -3.21 -4.75
CA PHE A 12 -23.02 -1.97 -4.78
C PHE A 12 -22.09 -1.77 -6.00
N GLN A 13 -22.51 -0.86 -6.89
CA GLN A 13 -21.56 -0.08 -7.68
C GLN A 13 -20.54 0.57 -6.74
N ARG A 14 -19.23 0.24 -6.79
CA ARG A 14 -18.22 1.04 -6.06
C ARG A 14 -16.76 0.84 -6.48
N LYS A 15 -16.10 2.00 -6.52
CA LYS A 15 -14.71 2.31 -6.87
C LYS A 15 -13.68 1.48 -6.08
N HIS A 16 -12.70 0.91 -6.80
CA HIS A 16 -11.54 0.21 -6.23
C HIS A 16 -10.83 1.07 -5.17
N HIS A 17 -10.74 0.58 -3.92
CA HIS A 17 -9.94 1.25 -2.87
C HIS A 17 -8.62 0.53 -2.64
N GLN A 18 -7.55 1.27 -2.83
CA GLN A 18 -6.16 0.86 -2.68
C GLN A 18 -5.54 1.66 -1.52
N THR A 19 -4.96 0.99 -0.53
CA THR A 19 -4.09 1.65 0.46
C THR A 19 -2.66 1.36 0.03
N SER A 20 -1.95 2.41 -0.39
CA SER A 20 -0.59 2.27 -0.89
C SER A 20 0.36 2.92 0.09
N SER A 21 1.34 2.14 0.52
CA SER A 21 2.49 2.58 1.29
C SER A 21 3.74 1.99 0.69
N ILE A 22 4.85 2.70 0.85
CA ILE A 22 6.19 2.20 0.52
C ILE A 22 6.95 1.95 1.81
N ARG A 23 7.75 0.86 1.83
CA ARG A 23 8.74 0.62 2.88
C ARG A 23 10.09 1.09 2.37
N VAL A 24 10.78 1.88 3.17
CA VAL A 24 12.19 2.24 2.94
C VAL A 24 13.03 1.57 4.03
N LYS A 25 14.33 1.38 3.77
CA LYS A 25 15.29 0.81 4.72
C LYS A 25 15.10 1.43 6.11
N GLY A 26 15.10 0.61 7.16
CA GLY A 26 14.88 1.08 8.54
C GLY A 26 13.43 1.10 9.04
N LYS A 27 12.54 0.33 8.41
CA LYS A 27 11.10 0.19 8.76
C LYS A 27 10.31 1.51 8.66
N LEU A 28 10.73 2.40 7.76
CA LEU A 28 10.03 3.64 7.51
C LEU A 28 8.89 3.40 6.52
N VAL A 29 7.72 3.95 6.83
CA VAL A 29 6.51 3.75 6.03
C VAL A 29 5.89 5.09 5.67
N ALA A 30 5.78 5.39 4.37
CA ALA A 30 5.08 6.59 3.88
C ALA A 30 3.78 6.20 3.15
N LYS A 31 2.73 7.02 3.28
CA LYS A 31 1.53 6.90 2.45
C LYS A 31 1.85 7.37 1.04
N ILE A 32 1.28 6.70 0.06
CA ILE A 32 1.32 7.10 -1.34
C ILE A 32 -0.01 7.75 -1.71
N GLY A 33 0.06 8.99 -2.19
CA GLY A 33 -1.07 9.72 -2.75
C GLY A 33 -1.60 9.02 -4.00
N LYS A 34 -2.90 8.71 -4.00
CA LYS A 34 -3.49 7.73 -4.93
C LYS A 34 -3.45 8.13 -6.40
N ASN A 35 -3.52 9.43 -6.67
CA ASN A 35 -3.66 9.97 -8.03
C ASN A 35 -2.29 10.10 -8.71
N ILE A 36 -1.32 10.66 -8.00
CA ILE A 36 -0.04 11.07 -8.59
C ILE A 36 1.18 10.32 -8.02
N GLY A 37 1.02 9.45 -7.02
CA GLY A 37 2.15 8.70 -6.47
C GLY A 37 3.05 9.50 -5.52
N ILE A 38 2.57 10.64 -5.02
CA ILE A 38 3.33 11.49 -4.09
C ILE A 38 3.44 10.87 -2.70
N LEU A 39 4.62 10.88 -2.12
CA LEU A 39 4.89 10.35 -0.79
C LEU A 39 4.56 11.37 0.31
N SER A 40 3.92 10.90 1.38
CA SER A 40 3.77 11.66 2.63
C SER A 40 5.07 11.68 3.44
N GLU A 41 5.06 12.34 4.60
CA GLU A 41 6.04 12.04 5.67
C GLU A 41 6.09 10.53 5.94
N TRP A 42 7.27 10.03 6.30
CA TRP A 42 7.42 8.67 6.79
C TRP A 42 6.99 8.59 8.24
N LYS A 43 6.53 7.39 8.65
CA LYS A 43 6.28 7.04 10.05
C LYS A 43 6.93 5.70 10.39
N ARG A 44 7.25 5.51 11.65
CA ARG A 44 7.77 4.26 12.22
C ARG A 44 7.29 4.10 13.66
N LYS A 45 6.94 2.88 14.07
CA LYS A 45 6.77 2.56 15.49
C LYS A 45 8.15 2.41 16.14
N SER A 46 8.40 3.19 17.19
CA SER A 46 9.59 3.05 18.01
C SER A 46 9.50 1.80 18.91
N LYS A 47 10.59 1.46 19.60
CA LYS A 47 10.62 0.33 20.53
C LYS A 47 9.66 0.50 21.72
N ASN A 48 9.33 1.74 22.10
CA ASN A 48 8.43 2.02 23.23
C ASN A 48 6.96 2.19 22.80
N GLY A 49 6.63 1.90 21.54
CA GLY A 49 5.28 2.01 21.00
C GLY A 49 4.89 3.41 20.53
N SER A 50 5.73 4.44 20.74
CA SER A 50 5.50 5.77 20.17
C SER A 50 5.64 5.76 18.64
N VAL A 51 5.02 6.73 17.98
CA VAL A 51 5.14 6.91 16.53
C VAL A 51 6.13 8.03 16.25
N GLU A 52 7.27 7.65 15.68
CA GLU A 52 8.23 8.59 15.08
C GLU A 52 7.79 8.95 13.67
N LYS A 53 8.11 10.17 13.25
CA LYS A 53 7.81 10.67 11.91
C LYS A 53 8.90 11.62 11.41
N GLY A 54 9.02 11.76 10.11
CA GLY A 54 9.93 12.71 9.49
C GLY A 54 9.72 12.84 7.98
N GLU A 55 10.42 13.81 7.40
CA GLU A 55 10.29 14.13 5.97
C GLU A 55 11.50 13.65 5.15
N ILE A 56 12.65 13.50 5.81
CA ILE A 56 13.94 13.12 5.25
C ILE A 56 14.36 11.76 5.80
N HIS A 57 14.97 10.92 4.98
CA HIS A 57 15.49 9.62 5.43
C HIS A 57 16.65 9.81 6.41
N PRO A 58 16.61 9.24 7.62
CA PRO A 58 17.56 9.54 8.69
C PRO A 58 19.00 9.12 8.37
N ASN A 59 19.21 8.15 7.47
CA ASN A 59 20.56 7.65 7.17
C ASN A 59 21.12 8.15 5.85
N THR A 60 20.27 8.48 4.87
CA THR A 60 20.71 8.88 3.51
C THR A 60 20.51 10.36 3.26
N LEU A 61 19.76 11.04 4.14
CA LEU A 61 19.39 12.45 4.02
C LEU A 61 18.56 12.79 2.77
N GLU A 62 18.10 11.76 2.07
CA GLU A 62 17.22 11.90 0.90
C GLU A 62 15.80 12.31 1.34
N PRO A 63 15.15 13.25 0.62
CA PRO A 63 13.77 13.60 0.89
C PRO A 63 12.85 12.43 0.58
N ILE A 64 11.95 12.13 1.52
CA ILE A 64 10.85 11.18 1.34
C ILE A 64 9.58 11.94 1.02
N LYS A 65 9.19 12.91 1.86
CA LYS A 65 7.95 13.67 1.66
C LYS A 65 8.03 14.47 0.37
N GLY A 66 6.96 14.46 -0.41
CA GLY A 66 6.88 15.19 -1.67
C GLY A 66 7.51 14.47 -2.86
N LYS A 67 8.33 13.43 -2.65
CA LYS A 67 8.88 12.62 -3.74
C LYS A 67 7.74 11.90 -4.47
N VAL A 68 7.79 11.92 -5.80
CA VAL A 68 6.81 11.25 -6.66
C VAL A 68 7.38 9.92 -7.12
N ILE A 69 6.60 8.85 -6.95
CA ILE A 69 6.97 7.54 -7.51
C ILE A 69 6.83 7.61 -9.03
N ALA A 70 7.95 7.40 -9.74
CA ALA A 70 7.96 7.33 -11.19
C ALA A 70 6.99 6.25 -11.69
N HIS A 71 6.31 6.51 -12.79
CA HIS A 71 5.38 5.56 -13.44
C HIS A 71 4.23 5.07 -12.54
N TRP A 72 3.86 5.79 -11.47
CA TRP A 72 2.88 5.32 -10.49
C TRP A 72 1.56 4.81 -11.10
N LYS A 73 1.03 5.53 -12.09
CA LYS A 73 -0.20 5.14 -12.79
C LYS A 73 -0.04 3.78 -13.49
N LEU A 74 1.06 3.60 -14.21
CA LEU A 74 1.40 2.35 -14.91
C LEU A 74 1.60 1.19 -13.92
N ILE A 75 2.36 1.42 -12.83
CA ILE A 75 2.58 0.42 -11.77
C ILE A 75 1.25 -0.08 -11.22
N LYS A 76 0.40 0.87 -10.81
CA LYS A 76 -0.92 0.58 -10.26
C LYS A 76 -1.79 -0.19 -11.25
N GLU A 77 -1.80 0.22 -12.51
CA GLU A 77 -2.59 -0.43 -13.56
C GLU A 77 -2.13 -1.86 -13.81
N LYS A 78 -0.83 -2.08 -14.04
CA LYS A 78 -0.27 -3.42 -14.30
C LYS A 78 -0.56 -4.38 -13.14
N ILE A 79 -0.32 -3.96 -11.88
CA ILE A 79 -0.55 -4.83 -10.73
C ILE A 79 -2.04 -5.08 -10.50
N LEU A 80 -2.91 -4.08 -10.70
CA LEU A 80 -4.36 -4.28 -10.63
C LEU A 80 -4.85 -5.28 -11.69
N ASN A 81 -4.33 -5.18 -12.92
CA ASN A 81 -4.68 -6.09 -14.01
C ASN A 81 -4.19 -7.52 -13.71
N TYR A 82 -3.01 -7.66 -13.11
CA TYR A 82 -2.50 -8.95 -12.65
C TYR A 82 -3.42 -9.56 -11.57
N VAL A 83 -3.68 -8.84 -10.47
CA VAL A 83 -4.56 -9.33 -9.37
C VAL A 83 -5.97 -9.68 -9.89
N LYS A 84 -6.51 -8.93 -10.85
CA LYS A 84 -7.79 -9.27 -11.48
C LYS A 84 -7.78 -10.63 -12.18
N ARG A 85 -6.66 -11.04 -12.77
CA ARG A 85 -6.51 -12.31 -13.50
C ARG A 85 -6.06 -13.46 -12.61
N THR A 86 -5.61 -13.19 -11.39
CA THR A 86 -5.09 -14.21 -10.47
C THR A 86 -6.13 -14.53 -9.37
N PRO A 87 -6.81 -15.67 -9.42
CA PRO A 87 -8.00 -15.94 -8.61
C PRO A 87 -7.73 -16.23 -7.12
N PHE A 88 -6.50 -16.60 -6.75
CA PHE A 88 -6.15 -17.03 -5.38
C PHE A 88 -5.60 -15.91 -4.49
N PHE A 89 -5.60 -14.65 -4.95
CA PHE A 89 -5.12 -13.51 -4.17
C PHE A 89 -6.28 -12.63 -3.70
N ASP A 90 -6.62 -12.73 -2.41
CA ASP A 90 -7.57 -11.82 -1.77
C ASP A 90 -6.94 -10.44 -1.51
N TYR A 91 -5.75 -10.43 -0.91
CA TYR A 91 -4.91 -9.25 -0.73
C TYR A 91 -3.43 -9.67 -0.72
N VAL A 92 -2.56 -8.80 -1.24
CA VAL A 92 -1.12 -9.07 -1.37
C VAL A 92 -0.33 -7.81 -1.05
N GLY A 93 0.78 -7.96 -0.33
CA GLY A 93 1.82 -6.95 -0.21
C GLY A 93 2.80 -7.07 -1.36
N TRP A 94 2.84 -6.06 -2.23
CA TRP A 94 3.79 -6.00 -3.34
C TRP A 94 5.07 -5.27 -2.95
N ASP A 95 6.19 -5.96 -3.09
CA ASP A 95 7.52 -5.37 -3.07
C ASP A 95 7.98 -5.18 -4.51
N SER A 96 8.33 -3.95 -4.86
CA SER A 96 8.63 -3.58 -6.24
C SER A 96 9.78 -2.59 -6.28
N LEU A 97 10.66 -2.79 -7.25
CA LEU A 97 11.72 -1.86 -7.60
C LEU A 97 11.25 -0.98 -8.76
N VAL A 98 11.27 0.33 -8.55
CA VAL A 98 10.97 1.30 -9.60
C VAL A 98 12.29 1.67 -10.28
N THR A 99 12.34 1.53 -11.60
CA THR A 99 13.50 1.91 -12.42
C THR A 99 13.18 3.19 -13.19
N GLU A 100 14.16 3.70 -13.94
CA GLU A 100 13.98 4.91 -14.77
C GLU A 100 12.87 4.72 -15.81
N ASN A 101 12.73 3.51 -16.37
CA ASN A 101 11.86 3.24 -17.51
C ASN A 101 10.61 2.40 -17.17
N ASP A 102 10.62 1.61 -16.09
CA ASP A 102 9.50 0.74 -15.72
C ASP A 102 9.58 0.37 -14.21
N PHE A 103 8.98 -0.74 -13.82
CA PHE A 103 9.15 -1.35 -12.52
C PHE A 103 9.29 -2.86 -12.63
N VAL A 104 9.91 -3.47 -11.62
CA VAL A 104 10.03 -4.91 -11.45
C VAL A 104 9.38 -5.31 -10.14
N VAL A 105 8.54 -6.34 -10.16
CA VAL A 105 8.02 -6.97 -8.94
C VAL A 105 9.10 -7.90 -8.40
N ILE A 106 9.49 -7.70 -7.14
CA ILE A 106 10.50 -8.54 -6.46
C ILE A 106 9.82 -9.64 -5.65
N GLU A 107 8.74 -9.31 -4.93
CA GLU A 107 8.05 -10.24 -4.05
C GLU A 107 6.54 -9.94 -3.96
N ALA A 108 5.75 -11.01 -3.84
CA ALA A 108 4.32 -10.99 -3.59
C ALA A 108 4.02 -11.64 -2.22
N ASN A 109 3.89 -10.82 -1.19
CA ASN A 109 3.65 -11.25 0.18
C ASN A 109 2.15 -11.55 0.40
N HIS A 110 1.80 -12.82 0.63
CA HIS A 110 0.41 -13.25 0.90
C HIS A 110 -0.06 -12.86 2.32
N ASN A 111 0.86 -12.67 3.27
CA ASN A 111 0.58 -12.18 4.61
C ASN A 111 1.40 -10.93 4.94
N PRO A 112 1.10 -9.77 4.33
CA PRO A 112 1.84 -8.55 4.57
C PRO A 112 1.63 -8.00 5.99
N ASP A 113 2.67 -7.37 6.54
CA ASP A 113 2.65 -6.65 7.83
C ASP A 113 1.62 -5.49 7.82
N LEU A 114 0.34 -5.78 8.08
CA LEU A 114 -0.72 -4.78 8.02
C LEU A 114 -0.58 -3.71 9.10
N ASP A 115 0.02 -4.05 10.24
CA ASP A 115 0.22 -3.16 11.38
C ASP A 115 1.10 -1.95 11.01
N LEU A 116 2.05 -2.14 10.08
CA LEU A 116 2.91 -1.09 9.52
C LEU A 116 2.12 -0.06 8.71
N VAL A 117 1.11 -0.51 7.97
CA VAL A 117 0.24 0.37 7.18
C VAL A 117 -0.82 1.02 8.08
N GLN A 118 -1.20 0.36 9.17
CA GLN A 118 -2.20 0.87 10.12
C GLN A 118 -1.70 2.01 11.03
N ILE A 119 -0.39 2.24 11.13
CA ILE A 119 0.22 3.41 11.81
C ILE A 119 -0.33 4.77 11.31
N HIS A 120 -0.89 4.72 10.11
CA HIS A 120 -1.30 5.84 9.29
C HIS A 120 -2.81 6.08 9.34
N LYS A 121 -3.59 5.00 9.49
CA LYS A 121 -5.03 4.98 9.70
C LYS A 121 -5.42 3.54 10.05
N LEU A 122 -6.23 3.37 11.10
CA LEU A 122 -6.85 2.08 11.42
C LEU A 122 -7.70 1.59 10.24
N PHE A 123 -7.48 0.36 9.80
CA PHE A 123 -8.14 -0.18 8.62
C PHE A 123 -9.65 -0.32 8.80
N LEU A 124 -10.08 -0.77 9.97
CA LEU A 124 -11.50 -1.00 10.25
C LEU A 124 -12.31 0.30 10.41
N LYS A 125 -11.64 1.47 10.44
CA LYS A 125 -12.28 2.79 10.28
C LYS A 125 -12.58 3.15 8.82
N ASP A 126 -12.36 2.23 7.89
CA ASP A 126 -12.76 2.35 6.49
C ASP A 126 -13.76 1.23 6.19
N ASP A 127 -15.05 1.57 6.07
CA ASP A 127 -16.13 0.59 5.89
C ASP A 127 -15.88 -0.37 4.73
N ARG A 128 -15.18 0.08 3.69
CA ARG A 128 -14.83 -0.79 2.56
C ARG A 128 -13.87 -1.87 3.00
N VAL A 129 -12.85 -1.52 3.78
CA VAL A 129 -11.82 -2.45 4.27
C VAL A 129 -12.42 -3.38 5.31
N LEU A 130 -13.26 -2.88 6.21
CA LEU A 130 -14.08 -3.69 7.10
C LEU A 130 -14.92 -4.72 6.34
N ASN A 131 -15.71 -4.29 5.36
CA ASN A 131 -16.55 -5.18 4.56
C ASN A 131 -15.74 -6.19 3.76
N PHE A 132 -14.54 -5.83 3.31
CA PHE A 132 -13.64 -6.76 2.64
C PHE A 132 -13.16 -7.86 3.57
N PHE A 133 -12.67 -7.51 4.78
CA PHE A 133 -12.19 -8.52 5.72
C PHE A 133 -13.31 -9.42 6.27
N LYS A 134 -14.54 -8.89 6.41
CA LYS A 134 -15.73 -9.69 6.70
C LYS A 134 -16.05 -10.69 5.58
N TYR A 135 -15.91 -10.26 4.32
CA TYR A 135 -16.19 -11.10 3.15
C TYR A 135 -15.22 -12.28 3.02
N ILE A 136 -13.94 -12.07 3.30
CA ILE A 136 -12.91 -13.14 3.25
C ILE A 136 -12.77 -13.89 4.59
N THR A 137 -13.74 -13.73 5.50
CA THR A 137 -13.86 -14.48 6.76
C THR A 137 -12.66 -14.34 7.70
N ILE A 138 -12.00 -13.18 7.70
CA ILE A 138 -10.86 -12.89 8.62
C ILE A 138 -11.33 -12.22 9.92
N ILE A 139 -12.49 -11.55 9.91
CA ILE A 139 -13.11 -10.88 11.07
C ILE A 139 -14.64 -10.96 11.05
#